data_AF-E1JTY3-F1
#
_entry.id   AF-E1JTY3-F1
#
_cell.length_a   1.000
_cell.length_b   1.000
_cell.length_c   1.000
_cell.angle_alpha   90.00
_cell.angle_beta   90.00
_cell.angle_gamma   90.00
#
_symmetry.space_group_name_H-M   'P 1'
#
loop_
_entity.id
_entity.type
_entity.pdbx_description
1 polymer ?
#
loop_
_entity_poly.entity_id
_entity_poly.type
_entity_poly.pdbx_seq_one_letter_code
_entity_poly.pdbx_strand_id
1 'polypeptide(L)'
;MKRRHFLGLLGAAGVTLTTGTKAKASDAADVAGLPNAFGVLFDASRCIGCRKCEAACNTVNELPKPDKPFDDLKVLDTERRTTAKAYTVVNKYVPKPGENPVFRKIQCNHCMEPACASACFVKAFKKTETGAVVYDASLCVGCRYCMVACPFNIPTYEYDKVISPRVMKCTMCYPRIKEGKLPGCVEACPKEALQFGRRRDLLNIAWDRISDNPDKYVQHVYGEHEMGGTSWLYVAPRPSFAALGMDEHLGTASAPELTSGALAAVPAVAGIWPVLLTGLYAVSKRKDKIAGEEKKAAVDAAIAKASAEAEAKLAEELAKAEVAGKRRIEVEVKKALEAAAKTSDGGEDA
;
A
#
# COMPACT_ATOMS: atom_id res chain seq x y z
N MET A 1 -15.66 -13.18 32.67
CA MET A 1 -16.49 -13.45 31.46
C MET A 1 -16.65 -14.96 31.27
N LYS A 2 -17.89 -15.47 31.17
CA LYS A 2 -18.19 -16.90 30.94
C LYS A 2 -17.77 -17.28 29.50
N ARG A 3 -17.07 -18.42 29.31
CA ARG A 3 -16.53 -18.92 28.02
C ARG A 3 -17.53 -18.88 26.85
N ARG A 4 -18.81 -19.12 27.15
CA ARG A 4 -19.96 -19.04 26.23
C ARG A 4 -20.25 -17.62 25.70
N HIS A 5 -20.00 -16.59 26.49
CA HIS A 5 -20.17 -15.19 26.07
C HIS A 5 -19.05 -14.73 25.11
N PHE A 6 -17.83 -15.22 25.34
CA PHE A 6 -16.68 -14.95 24.47
C PHE A 6 -16.81 -15.68 23.12
N LEU A 7 -17.26 -16.94 23.12
CA LEU A 7 -17.55 -17.68 21.89
C LEU A 7 -18.75 -17.08 21.12
N GLY A 8 -19.77 -16.57 21.83
CA GLY A 8 -20.88 -15.84 21.21
C GLY A 8 -20.46 -14.54 20.53
N LEU A 9 -19.55 -13.77 21.14
CA LEU A 9 -19.00 -12.54 20.55
C LEU A 9 -18.08 -12.83 19.35
N LEU A 10 -17.29 -13.89 19.39
CA LEU A 10 -16.47 -14.34 18.24
C LEU A 10 -17.33 -14.85 17.07
N GLY A 11 -18.41 -15.59 17.36
CA GLY A 11 -19.34 -16.07 16.34
C GLY A 11 -20.10 -14.92 15.66
N ALA A 12 -20.52 -13.90 16.41
CA ALA A 12 -21.16 -12.72 15.86
C ALA A 12 -20.22 -11.89 14.98
N ALA A 13 -18.95 -11.73 15.38
CA ALA A 13 -17.95 -11.01 14.59
C ALA A 13 -17.58 -11.72 13.27
N GLY A 14 -17.59 -13.06 13.26
CA GLY A 14 -17.29 -13.87 12.07
C GLY A 14 -18.38 -13.81 10.99
N VAL A 15 -19.65 -13.63 11.37
CA VAL A 15 -20.78 -13.56 10.42
C VAL A 15 -20.88 -12.20 9.74
N THR A 16 -20.47 -11.11 10.39
CA THR A 16 -20.44 -9.77 9.77
C THR A 16 -19.37 -9.59 8.68
N LEU A 17 -18.44 -10.53 8.51
CA LEU A 17 -17.35 -10.45 7.53
C LEU A 17 -17.68 -11.04 6.15
N THR A 18 -18.79 -11.78 6.01
CA THR A 18 -19.18 -12.40 4.73
C THR A 18 -20.12 -11.54 3.90
N THR A 19 -20.74 -10.52 4.49
CA THR A 19 -21.45 -9.49 3.75
C THR A 19 -20.45 -8.43 3.31
N GLY A 20 -19.60 -8.79 2.35
CA GLY A 20 -18.83 -7.81 1.59
C GLY A 20 -19.81 -6.85 0.94
N THR A 21 -20.00 -5.66 1.52
CA THR A 21 -20.56 -4.55 0.76
C THR A 21 -19.65 -4.40 -0.45
N LYS A 22 -20.17 -4.73 -1.64
CA LYS A 22 -19.52 -4.34 -2.88
C LYS A 22 -19.34 -2.83 -2.78
N ALA A 23 -18.11 -2.38 -2.53
CA ALA A 23 -17.77 -1.00 -2.78
C ALA A 23 -18.08 -0.82 -4.27
N LYS A 24 -19.12 -0.06 -4.60
CA LYS A 24 -19.40 0.32 -5.97
C LYS A 24 -18.20 1.15 -6.41
N ALA A 25 -17.27 0.53 -7.13
CA ALA A 25 -16.53 1.25 -8.14
C ALA A 25 -17.60 1.79 -9.09
N SER A 26 -17.66 3.12 -9.21
CA SER A 26 -18.66 3.78 -10.02
C SER A 26 -18.52 3.30 -11.47
N ASP A 27 -19.63 2.82 -12.04
CA ASP A 27 -19.72 2.45 -13.45
C ASP A 27 -19.10 3.54 -14.34
N ALA A 28 -18.23 3.11 -15.26
CA ALA A 28 -17.44 3.92 -16.18
C ALA A 28 -18.26 4.64 -17.28
N ALA A 29 -19.56 4.85 -17.07
CA ALA A 29 -20.45 5.46 -18.06
C ALA A 29 -20.47 6.99 -18.03
N ASP A 30 -19.87 7.61 -17.02
CA ASP A 30 -19.48 9.01 -17.02
C ASP A 30 -18.48 9.14 -15.87
N VAL A 31 -17.50 10.03 -15.97
CA VAL A 31 -16.52 10.21 -14.87
C VAL A 31 -17.25 10.80 -13.65
N ALA A 32 -17.85 9.93 -12.82
CA ALA A 32 -18.86 10.26 -11.82
C ALA A 32 -18.37 11.20 -10.70
N GLY A 33 -17.08 11.55 -10.68
CA GLY A 33 -16.50 12.49 -9.72
C GLY A 33 -16.10 13.87 -10.28
N LEU A 34 -16.02 14.08 -11.61
CA LEU A 34 -15.43 15.30 -12.18
C LEU A 34 -16.13 15.80 -13.47
N PRO A 35 -17.43 16.16 -13.39
CA PRO A 35 -18.20 16.62 -14.56
C PRO A 35 -17.65 17.91 -15.19
N ASN A 36 -16.88 18.69 -14.43
CA ASN A 36 -16.28 19.95 -14.85
C ASN A 36 -14.78 19.84 -15.14
N ALA A 37 -14.23 18.64 -15.30
CA ALA A 37 -12.82 18.47 -15.60
C ALA A 37 -12.47 19.12 -16.94
N PHE A 38 -11.36 19.87 -16.95
CA PHE A 38 -10.74 20.30 -18.19
C PHE A 38 -9.95 19.16 -18.83
N GLY A 39 -9.75 19.31 -20.13
CA GLY A 39 -8.93 18.44 -20.93
C GLY A 39 -8.18 19.18 -22.03
N VAL A 40 -7.39 18.43 -22.77
CA VAL A 40 -6.74 18.90 -24.00
C VAL A 40 -7.00 17.89 -25.11
N LEU A 41 -7.60 18.33 -26.20
CA LEU A 41 -7.72 17.54 -27.43
C LEU A 41 -6.50 17.80 -28.31
N PHE A 42 -5.77 16.74 -28.64
CA PHE A 42 -4.69 16.75 -29.61
C PHE A 42 -5.13 16.12 -30.93
N ASP A 43 -5.02 16.89 -32.01
CA ASP A 43 -5.27 16.43 -33.37
C ASP A 43 -3.94 16.21 -34.09
N ALA A 44 -3.52 14.95 -34.17
CA ALA A 44 -2.25 14.58 -34.79
C ALA A 44 -2.21 14.92 -36.28
N SER A 45 -3.37 15.00 -36.96
CA SER A 45 -3.44 15.35 -38.39
C SER A 45 -3.12 16.82 -38.66
N ARG A 46 -3.21 17.68 -37.64
CA ARG A 46 -2.91 19.12 -37.72
C ARG A 46 -1.50 19.45 -37.21
N CYS A 47 -0.85 18.52 -36.53
CA CYS A 47 0.46 18.77 -35.92
C CYS A 47 1.56 18.79 -36.99
N ILE A 48 2.37 19.85 -36.99
CA ILE A 48 3.47 20.05 -37.97
C ILE A 48 4.86 19.83 -37.38
N GLY A 49 4.96 19.25 -36.18
CA GLY A 49 6.26 18.95 -35.58
C GLY A 49 7.09 20.16 -35.14
N CYS A 50 6.55 21.39 -35.12
CA CYS A 50 7.33 22.62 -34.92
C CYS A 50 7.93 22.83 -33.50
N ARG A 51 7.68 21.92 -32.55
CA ARG A 51 8.20 21.96 -31.17
C ARG A 51 7.93 23.23 -30.33
N LYS A 52 7.12 24.19 -30.82
CA LYS A 52 6.69 25.37 -30.04
C LYS A 52 5.99 25.00 -28.73
N CYS A 53 5.28 23.87 -28.71
CA CYS A 53 4.67 23.34 -27.49
C CYS A 53 5.70 22.88 -26.44
N GLU A 54 6.87 22.38 -26.86
CA GLU A 54 7.98 22.06 -25.95
C GLU A 54 8.59 23.35 -25.39
N ALA A 55 8.86 24.33 -26.26
CA ALA A 55 9.42 25.61 -25.87
C ALA A 55 8.54 26.33 -24.84
N ALA A 56 7.24 26.45 -25.11
CA ALA A 56 6.31 27.06 -24.17
C ALA A 56 6.18 26.27 -22.86
N CYS A 57 6.22 24.94 -22.91
CA CYS A 57 6.24 24.13 -21.69
C CYS A 57 7.49 24.38 -20.85
N ASN A 58 8.65 24.51 -21.50
CA ASN A 58 9.92 24.81 -20.86
C ASN A 58 9.88 26.17 -20.17
N THR A 59 9.40 27.22 -20.86
CA THR A 59 9.23 28.56 -20.29
C THR A 59 8.24 28.58 -19.11
N VAL A 60 7.05 27.99 -19.26
CA VAL A 60 6.00 28.04 -18.23
C VAL A 60 6.40 27.30 -16.94
N ASN A 61 7.23 26.26 -17.05
CA ASN A 61 7.66 25.46 -15.90
C ASN A 61 9.11 25.76 -15.49
N GLU A 62 9.72 26.81 -16.05
CA GLU A 62 11.10 27.22 -15.76
C GLU A 62 12.09 26.05 -15.83
N LEU A 63 11.93 25.22 -16.86
CA LEU A 63 12.78 24.03 -17.04
C LEU A 63 14.18 24.45 -17.52
N PRO A 64 15.21 23.61 -17.31
CA PRO A 64 16.54 23.86 -17.84
C PRO A 64 16.53 24.03 -19.36
N LYS A 65 17.53 24.75 -19.90
CA LYS A 65 17.72 24.87 -21.34
C LYS A 65 17.81 23.47 -21.97
N PRO A 66 17.17 23.23 -23.13
CA PRO A 66 17.24 21.94 -23.80
C PRO A 66 18.66 21.70 -24.34
N ASP A 67 19.06 20.43 -24.45
CA ASP A 67 20.38 20.06 -25.00
C ASP A 67 20.56 20.54 -26.45
N LYS A 68 19.46 20.65 -27.19
CA LYS A 68 19.39 21.21 -28.53
C LYS A 68 18.32 22.29 -28.60
N PRO A 69 18.55 23.38 -29.33
CA PRO A 69 17.55 24.43 -29.56
C PRO A 69 16.20 23.88 -30.04
N PHE A 70 15.10 24.58 -29.73
CA PHE A 70 13.74 24.11 -30.08
C PHE A 70 13.45 24.15 -31.58
N ASP A 71 14.18 24.98 -32.32
CA ASP A 71 14.15 25.09 -33.79
C ASP A 71 15.03 24.04 -34.49
N ASP A 72 15.89 23.32 -33.78
CA ASP A 72 16.57 22.13 -34.32
C ASP A 72 15.58 20.97 -34.43
N LEU A 73 15.09 20.73 -35.64
CA LEU A 73 14.15 19.64 -35.94
C LEU A 73 14.82 18.28 -36.14
N LYS A 74 16.17 18.20 -36.18
CA LYS A 74 16.89 16.92 -36.25
C LYS A 74 16.66 16.05 -35.01
N VAL A 75 16.22 16.65 -33.90
CA VAL A 75 15.82 15.89 -32.70
C VAL A 75 14.61 14.98 -32.93
N LEU A 76 13.86 15.18 -34.02
CA LEU A 76 12.71 14.37 -34.38
C LEU A 76 13.11 13.13 -35.19
N ASP A 77 14.38 12.99 -35.56
CA ASP A 77 14.89 11.81 -36.27
C ASP A 77 15.08 10.60 -35.34
N THR A 78 15.04 10.84 -34.03
CA THR A 78 15.03 9.80 -33.01
C THR A 78 13.81 9.93 -32.12
N GLU A 79 13.23 8.80 -31.74
CA GLU A 79 12.14 8.81 -30.78
C GLU A 79 12.65 9.20 -29.39
N ARG A 80 12.03 10.22 -28.81
CA ARG A 80 12.34 10.71 -27.47
C ARG A 80 11.20 10.38 -26.51
N ARG A 81 11.53 10.42 -25.23
CA ARG A 81 10.57 10.33 -24.12
C ARG A 81 10.68 11.55 -23.23
N THR A 82 9.66 11.80 -22.42
CA THR A 82 9.75 12.82 -21.37
C THR A 82 10.87 12.49 -20.39
N THR A 83 11.45 13.52 -19.81
CA THR A 83 12.53 13.43 -18.81
C THR A 83 12.25 14.39 -17.67
N ALA A 84 13.09 14.34 -16.62
CA ALA A 84 12.97 15.28 -15.52
C ALA A 84 13.17 16.75 -15.94
N LYS A 85 13.82 16.96 -17.09
CA LYS A 85 14.11 18.28 -17.69
C LYS A 85 13.18 18.63 -18.85
N ALA A 86 12.33 17.69 -19.30
CA ALA A 86 11.42 17.87 -20.43
C ALA A 86 10.06 17.18 -20.16
N TYR A 87 9.07 17.98 -19.76
CA TYR A 87 7.73 17.47 -19.38
C TYR A 87 6.86 17.06 -20.58
N THR A 88 7.26 17.46 -21.78
CA THR A 88 6.62 17.08 -23.04
C THR A 88 7.65 17.03 -24.15
N VAL A 89 7.46 16.12 -25.10
CA VAL A 89 8.27 15.98 -26.31
C VAL A 89 7.39 15.72 -27.51
N VAL A 90 7.84 16.11 -28.70
CA VAL A 90 7.23 15.78 -29.99
C VAL A 90 8.10 14.75 -30.70
N ASN A 91 7.49 13.70 -31.22
CA ASN A 91 8.14 12.69 -32.05
C ASN A 91 7.49 12.66 -33.44
N LYS A 92 8.29 12.28 -34.44
CA LYS A 92 7.89 12.09 -35.84
C LYS A 92 7.64 10.60 -36.08
N TYR A 93 6.53 10.28 -36.72
CA TYR A 93 6.15 8.93 -37.12
C TYR A 93 5.85 8.92 -38.62
N VAL A 94 6.16 7.82 -39.29
CA VAL A 94 5.84 7.63 -40.70
C VAL A 94 4.93 6.40 -40.77
N PRO A 95 3.59 6.59 -40.75
CA PRO A 95 2.64 5.48 -40.61
C PRO A 95 2.75 4.44 -41.72
N LYS A 96 3.09 4.88 -42.94
CA LYS A 96 3.38 4.02 -44.08
C LYS A 96 4.55 4.59 -44.90
N PRO A 97 5.44 3.75 -45.45
CA PRO A 97 6.51 4.19 -46.32
C PRO A 97 5.98 5.01 -47.50
N GLY A 98 6.58 6.18 -47.75
CA GLY A 98 6.17 7.09 -48.83
C GLY A 98 5.06 8.08 -48.49
N GLU A 99 4.45 7.98 -47.29
CA GLU A 99 3.49 8.98 -46.81
C GLU A 99 4.16 10.11 -46.02
N ASN A 100 3.45 11.24 -45.90
CA ASN A 100 3.91 12.36 -45.09
C ASN A 100 4.03 11.97 -43.60
N PRO A 101 5.04 12.48 -42.89
CA PRO A 101 5.17 12.21 -41.48
C PRO A 101 4.01 12.79 -40.68
N VAL A 102 3.59 12.04 -39.66
CA VAL A 102 2.64 12.47 -38.64
C VAL A 102 3.40 12.71 -37.35
N PHE A 103 3.06 13.79 -36.64
CA PHE A 103 3.77 14.18 -35.43
C PHE A 103 2.87 13.96 -34.21
N ARG A 104 3.43 13.35 -33.16
CA ARG A 104 2.73 13.13 -31.89
C ARG A 104 3.41 13.90 -30.77
N LYS A 105 2.60 14.59 -29.96
CA LYS A 105 3.04 15.21 -28.71
C LYS A 105 2.82 14.24 -27.54
N ILE A 106 3.88 13.98 -26.78
CA ILE A 106 3.91 13.05 -25.64
C ILE A 106 4.01 13.87 -24.34
N GLN A 107 3.15 13.57 -23.38
CA GLN A 107 3.05 14.20 -22.04
C GLN A 107 2.20 13.34 -21.11
N CYS A 108 2.05 13.77 -19.85
CA CYS A 108 1.11 13.16 -18.92
C CYS A 108 -0.33 13.27 -19.44
N ASN A 109 -1.05 12.15 -19.47
CA ASN A 109 -2.45 12.12 -19.90
C ASN A 109 -3.44 12.65 -18.84
N HIS A 110 -2.97 12.89 -17.62
CA HIS A 110 -3.81 13.36 -16.50
C HIS A 110 -5.08 12.51 -16.35
N CYS A 111 -4.89 11.20 -16.20
CA CYS A 111 -5.95 10.19 -16.14
C CYS A 111 -7.06 10.59 -15.17
N MET A 112 -8.30 10.20 -15.46
CA MET A 112 -9.45 10.49 -14.61
C MET A 112 -9.31 9.81 -13.26
N GLU A 113 -8.86 8.55 -13.27
CA GLU A 113 -8.44 7.79 -12.11
C GLU A 113 -6.92 7.48 -12.18
N PRO A 114 -6.07 8.41 -11.72
CA PRO A 114 -4.63 8.32 -11.94
C PRO A 114 -3.97 7.21 -11.11
N ALA A 115 -3.46 6.19 -11.80
CA ALA A 115 -2.65 5.12 -11.23
C ALA A 115 -1.47 5.63 -10.38
N CYS A 116 -0.82 6.70 -10.83
CA CYS A 116 0.30 7.31 -10.11
C CYS A 116 -0.10 7.94 -8.78
N ALA A 117 -1.33 8.43 -8.63
CA ALA A 117 -1.85 8.92 -7.36
C ALA A 117 -2.29 7.76 -6.46
N SER A 118 -2.96 6.76 -7.03
CA SER A 118 -3.38 5.56 -6.29
C SER A 118 -2.19 4.79 -5.70
N ALA A 119 -1.09 4.67 -6.45
CA ALA A 119 0.12 3.97 -6.00
C ALA A 119 0.95 4.79 -4.98
N CYS A 120 0.66 6.08 -4.79
CA CYS A 120 1.45 6.96 -3.93
C CYS A 120 0.92 6.93 -2.49
N PHE A 121 1.52 6.10 -1.64
CA PHE A 121 1.11 5.95 -0.24
C PHE A 121 1.25 7.22 0.61
N VAL A 122 2.15 8.12 0.25
CA VAL A 122 2.33 9.45 0.89
C VAL A 122 1.43 10.55 0.30
N LYS A 123 0.61 10.22 -0.72
CA LYS A 123 -0.31 11.15 -1.38
C LYS A 123 0.37 12.41 -1.97
N ALA A 124 1.61 12.26 -2.44
CA ALA A 124 2.34 13.32 -3.15
C ALA A 124 1.72 13.65 -4.52
N PHE A 125 0.90 12.76 -5.10
CA PHE A 125 0.10 13.05 -6.29
C PHE A 125 -1.37 13.19 -5.92
N LYS A 126 -2.04 14.21 -6.50
CA LYS A 126 -3.46 14.47 -6.26
C LYS A 126 -4.18 14.80 -7.56
N LYS A 127 -5.35 14.20 -7.79
CA LYS A 127 -6.31 14.65 -8.82
C LYS A 127 -7.05 15.87 -8.29
N THR A 128 -7.02 16.95 -9.05
CA THR A 128 -7.73 18.20 -8.75
C THR A 128 -9.13 18.17 -9.36
N GLU A 129 -10.01 19.01 -8.84
CA GLU A 129 -11.39 19.16 -9.34
C GLU A 129 -11.44 19.64 -10.80
N THR A 130 -10.41 20.36 -11.25
CA THR A 130 -10.29 20.83 -12.64
C THR A 130 -9.71 19.77 -13.59
N GLY A 131 -9.42 18.56 -13.10
CA GLY A 131 -8.91 17.46 -13.91
C GLY A 131 -7.38 17.33 -13.94
N ALA A 132 -6.62 18.32 -13.50
CA ALA A 132 -5.16 18.20 -13.41
C ALA A 132 -4.75 17.17 -12.35
N VAL A 133 -3.64 16.47 -12.60
CA VAL A 133 -2.99 15.57 -11.63
C VAL A 133 -1.72 16.26 -11.21
N VAL A 134 -1.72 16.85 -10.02
CA VAL A 134 -0.64 17.68 -9.49
C VAL A 134 0.28 16.87 -8.59
N TYR A 135 1.50 17.38 -8.39
CA TYR A 135 2.55 16.75 -7.61
C TYR A 135 3.03 17.72 -6.54
N ASP A 136 3.11 17.25 -5.30
CA ASP A 136 3.68 17.96 -4.16
C ASP A 136 5.01 17.30 -3.78
N ALA A 137 6.10 18.01 -4.02
CA ALA A 137 7.44 17.51 -3.74
C ALA A 137 7.72 17.36 -2.24
N SER A 138 7.04 18.12 -1.38
CA SER A 138 7.29 18.10 0.07
C SER A 138 6.88 16.79 0.74
N LEU A 139 5.94 16.06 0.14
CA LEU A 139 5.46 14.77 0.62
C LEU A 139 6.23 13.59 0.01
N CYS A 140 6.98 13.81 -1.06
CA CYS A 140 7.56 12.74 -1.84
C CYS A 140 8.77 12.11 -1.16
N VAL A 141 8.73 10.79 -1.00
CA VAL A 141 9.84 9.98 -0.45
C VAL A 141 10.71 9.34 -1.53
N GLY A 142 10.47 9.64 -2.80
CA GLY A 142 11.31 9.17 -3.90
C GLY A 142 11.25 7.66 -4.19
N CYS A 143 10.19 6.95 -3.77
CA CYS A 143 10.05 5.49 -3.96
C CYS A 143 9.84 5.04 -5.42
N ARG A 144 9.49 5.98 -6.32
CA ARG A 144 9.31 5.76 -7.78
C ARG A 144 8.20 4.78 -8.19
N TYR A 145 7.34 4.31 -7.28
CA TYR A 145 6.19 3.45 -7.63
C TYR A 145 5.25 4.10 -8.63
N CYS A 146 5.11 5.43 -8.59
CA CYS A 146 4.36 6.19 -9.58
C CYS A 146 4.88 6.03 -11.02
N MET A 147 6.19 5.78 -11.22
CA MET A 147 6.76 5.52 -12.55
C MET A 147 6.32 4.17 -13.08
N VAL A 148 6.35 3.14 -12.23
CA VAL A 148 5.95 1.76 -12.57
C VAL A 148 4.44 1.66 -12.76
N ALA A 149 3.66 2.35 -11.93
CA ALA A 149 2.20 2.30 -11.98
C ALA A 149 1.60 3.04 -13.19
N CYS A 150 2.36 3.92 -13.87
CA CYS A 150 1.80 4.70 -14.97
C CYS A 150 1.69 3.85 -16.23
N PRO A 151 0.47 3.60 -16.76
CA PRO A 151 0.29 2.79 -17.98
C PRO A 151 0.90 3.46 -19.23
N PHE A 152 1.18 4.77 -19.15
CA PHE A 152 1.76 5.56 -20.23
C PHE A 152 3.27 5.86 -20.05
N ASN A 153 3.92 5.31 -19.01
CA ASN A 153 5.36 5.50 -18.74
C ASN A 153 5.85 6.97 -18.69
N ILE A 154 5.02 7.88 -18.18
CA ILE A 154 5.31 9.33 -18.19
C ILE A 154 6.17 9.84 -17.02
N PRO A 155 5.88 9.51 -15.74
CA PRO A 155 6.63 10.07 -14.63
C PRO A 155 8.13 9.75 -14.76
N THR A 156 8.96 10.76 -14.53
CA THR A 156 10.41 10.65 -14.59
C THR A 156 11.02 11.14 -13.28
N TYR A 157 12.28 10.81 -13.01
CA TYR A 157 12.91 11.11 -11.72
C TYR A 157 14.22 11.87 -11.91
N GLU A 158 14.51 12.82 -11.01
CA GLU A 158 15.77 13.57 -10.97
C GLU A 158 16.89 12.69 -10.37
N TYR A 159 17.51 11.82 -11.17
CA TYR A 159 18.60 10.94 -10.73
C TYR A 159 19.91 11.69 -10.42
N ASP A 160 20.09 12.87 -10.99
CA ASP A 160 21.26 13.74 -10.81
C ASP A 160 21.23 14.53 -9.49
N LYS A 161 20.11 14.50 -8.75
CA LYS A 161 19.98 15.18 -7.46
C LYS A 161 20.09 14.20 -6.31
N VAL A 162 21.12 14.40 -5.49
CA VAL A 162 21.34 13.59 -4.28
C VAL A 162 20.40 14.03 -3.15
N ILE A 163 20.21 15.34 -3.00
CA ILE A 163 19.42 15.93 -1.92
C ILE A 163 18.06 16.33 -2.48
N SER A 164 16.99 15.74 -1.95
CA SER A 164 15.59 15.99 -2.35
C SER A 164 15.28 15.82 -3.86
N PRO A 165 15.60 14.66 -4.47
CA PRO A 165 15.22 14.37 -5.85
C PRO A 165 13.70 14.31 -6.03
N ARG A 166 13.22 14.86 -7.14
CA ARG A 166 11.78 14.94 -7.43
C ARG A 166 11.37 13.99 -8.54
N VAL A 167 10.10 13.61 -8.50
CA VAL A 167 9.40 13.03 -9.65
C VAL A 167 8.82 14.17 -10.48
N MET A 168 9.03 14.10 -11.78
CA MET A 168 8.79 15.19 -12.72
C MET A 168 7.93 14.70 -13.89
N LYS A 169 6.93 15.50 -14.26
CA LYS A 169 5.99 15.25 -15.36
C LYS A 169 5.21 16.53 -15.68
N CYS A 170 4.47 16.52 -16.79
CA CYS A 170 3.48 17.56 -17.09
C CYS A 170 2.52 17.81 -15.90
N THR A 171 2.27 19.09 -15.63
CA THR A 171 1.46 19.63 -14.53
C THR A 171 0.07 20.10 -15.02
N MET A 172 -0.26 19.87 -16.29
CA MET A 172 -1.39 20.46 -16.99
C MET A 172 -1.39 22.00 -16.98
N CYS A 173 -0.26 22.64 -16.66
CA CYS A 173 -0.22 24.08 -16.37
C CYS A 173 -1.26 24.50 -15.31
N TYR A 174 -1.50 23.66 -14.30
CA TYR A 174 -2.52 23.90 -13.28
C TYR A 174 -2.50 25.32 -12.66
N PRO A 175 -1.33 25.92 -12.33
CA PRO A 175 -1.28 27.30 -11.85
C PRO A 175 -1.90 28.30 -12.84
N ARG A 176 -1.61 28.18 -14.14
CA ARG A 176 -2.19 29.03 -15.19
C ARG A 176 -3.70 28.83 -15.32
N ILE A 177 -4.16 27.57 -15.29
CA ILE A 177 -5.59 27.25 -15.38
C ILE A 177 -6.35 27.90 -14.22
N LYS A 178 -5.79 27.92 -13.00
CA LYS A 178 -6.41 28.61 -11.85
C LYS A 178 -6.56 30.12 -12.04
N GLU A 179 -5.71 30.72 -12.87
CA GLU A 179 -5.76 32.14 -13.25
C GLU A 179 -6.63 32.40 -14.50
N GLY A 180 -7.33 31.37 -15.01
CA GLY A 180 -8.12 31.48 -16.24
C GLY A 180 -7.29 31.54 -17.52
N LYS A 181 -5.98 31.27 -17.45
CA LYS A 181 -5.07 31.25 -18.61
C LYS A 181 -5.01 29.87 -19.24
N LEU A 182 -4.74 29.84 -20.55
CA LEU A 182 -4.52 28.59 -21.28
C LEU A 182 -3.21 27.90 -20.84
N PRO A 183 -3.13 26.56 -20.94
CA PRO A 183 -1.86 25.86 -20.87
C PRO A 183 -0.89 26.39 -21.93
N GLY A 184 0.37 26.65 -21.57
CA GLY A 184 1.32 27.30 -22.48
C GLY A 184 1.55 26.54 -23.80
N CYS A 185 1.51 25.21 -23.76
CA CYS A 185 1.62 24.41 -24.98
C CYS A 185 0.42 24.54 -25.93
N VAL A 186 -0.78 24.78 -25.40
CA VAL A 186 -2.00 25.01 -26.18
C VAL A 186 -1.94 26.40 -26.80
N GLU A 187 -1.65 27.41 -25.98
CA GLU A 187 -1.51 28.82 -26.41
C GLU A 187 -0.46 29.00 -27.51
N ALA A 188 0.64 28.26 -27.45
CA ALA A 188 1.73 28.36 -28.42
C ALA A 188 1.52 27.55 -29.72
N CYS A 189 0.43 26.80 -29.87
CA CYS A 189 0.22 25.92 -31.02
C CYS A 189 -0.24 26.70 -32.25
N PRO A 190 0.59 26.86 -33.31
CA PRO A 190 0.23 27.73 -34.44
C PRO A 190 -0.79 27.10 -35.40
N LYS A 191 -1.08 25.80 -35.24
CA LYS A 191 -2.01 25.05 -36.10
C LYS A 191 -3.28 24.62 -35.36
N GLU A 192 -3.41 25.03 -34.09
CA GLU A 192 -4.49 24.62 -33.19
C GLU A 192 -4.69 23.09 -33.19
N ALA A 193 -3.57 22.37 -33.33
CA ALA A 193 -3.52 20.93 -33.12
C ALA A 193 -3.79 20.58 -31.65
N LEU A 194 -3.74 21.56 -30.75
CA LEU A 194 -4.07 21.46 -29.34
C LEU A 194 -5.25 22.38 -29.04
N GLN A 195 -6.30 21.85 -28.43
CA GLN A 195 -7.44 22.65 -27.94
C GLN A 195 -7.68 22.33 -26.47
N PHE A 196 -7.93 23.38 -25.68
CA PHE A 196 -8.22 23.27 -24.26
C PHE A 196 -9.67 23.65 -23.99
N GLY A 197 -10.33 22.92 -23.09
CA GLY A 197 -11.73 23.13 -22.77
C GLY A 197 -12.22 22.10 -21.77
N ARG A 198 -13.54 22.07 -21.52
CA ARG A 198 -14.14 21.00 -20.72
C ARG A 198 -13.97 19.69 -21.47
N ARG A 199 -13.60 18.62 -20.76
CA ARG A 199 -13.34 17.30 -21.36
C ARG A 199 -14.53 16.81 -22.19
N ARG A 200 -15.76 17.01 -21.69
CA ARG A 200 -17.00 16.63 -22.40
C ARG A 200 -17.13 17.33 -23.74
N ASP A 201 -16.94 18.64 -23.78
CA ASP A 201 -17.04 19.41 -25.02
C ASP A 201 -15.95 18.99 -26.02
N LEU A 202 -14.75 18.67 -25.52
CA LEU A 202 -13.65 18.17 -26.35
C LEU A 202 -13.93 16.77 -26.94
N LEU A 203 -14.65 15.90 -26.23
CA LEU A 203 -15.09 14.61 -26.78
C LEU A 203 -16.08 14.80 -27.93
N ASN A 204 -17.06 15.71 -27.77
CA ASN A 204 -17.99 16.04 -28.85
C ASN A 204 -17.22 16.56 -30.08
N ILE A 205 -16.32 17.53 -29.89
CA ILE A 205 -15.48 18.06 -30.97
C ILE A 205 -14.63 16.96 -31.64
N ALA A 206 -14.12 16.01 -30.87
CA ALA A 206 -13.33 14.90 -31.40
C ALA A 206 -14.18 13.97 -32.28
N TRP A 207 -15.36 13.58 -31.81
CA TRP A 207 -16.29 12.75 -32.55
C TRP A 207 -16.84 13.46 -33.79
N ASP A 208 -17.20 14.74 -33.70
CA ASP A 208 -17.61 15.55 -34.87
C ASP A 208 -16.53 15.52 -35.96
N ARG A 209 -15.26 15.70 -35.61
CA ARG A 209 -14.14 15.63 -36.58
C ARG A 209 -14.01 14.27 -37.26
N ILE A 210 -14.18 13.20 -36.48
CA ILE A 210 -14.10 11.83 -36.97
C ILE A 210 -15.28 11.54 -37.90
N SER A 211 -16.49 11.94 -37.52
CA SER A 211 -17.72 11.73 -38.30
C SER A 211 -17.77 12.57 -39.57
N ASP A 212 -17.28 13.81 -39.55
CA ASP A 212 -17.21 14.68 -40.72
C ASP A 212 -16.16 14.23 -41.75
N ASN A 213 -15.13 13.48 -41.31
CA ASN A 213 -14.02 13.05 -42.15
C ASN A 213 -13.63 11.58 -41.87
N PRO A 214 -14.53 10.61 -42.11
CA PRO A 214 -14.36 9.25 -41.65
C PRO A 214 -13.20 8.50 -42.33
N ASP A 215 -12.87 8.87 -43.56
CA ASP A 215 -11.75 8.28 -44.32
C ASP A 215 -10.39 8.80 -43.87
N LYS A 216 -10.36 9.97 -43.20
CA LYS A 216 -9.14 10.61 -42.72
C LYS A 216 -8.72 10.08 -41.36
N TYR A 217 -9.65 9.94 -40.42
CA TYR A 217 -9.36 9.63 -39.02
C TYR A 217 -9.57 8.16 -38.68
N VAL A 218 -8.86 7.69 -37.66
CA VAL A 218 -9.21 6.44 -36.97
C VAL A 218 -10.55 6.65 -36.25
N GLN A 219 -11.47 5.69 -36.34
CA GLN A 219 -12.81 5.73 -35.75
C GLN A 219 -12.79 5.47 -34.24
N HIS A 220 -11.96 6.23 -33.52
CA HIS A 220 -11.73 6.09 -32.09
C HIS A 220 -11.10 7.37 -31.54
N VAL A 221 -11.56 7.82 -30.36
CA VAL A 221 -10.93 8.90 -29.60
C VAL A 221 -10.08 8.31 -28.49
N TYR A 222 -8.76 8.33 -28.67
CA TYR A 222 -7.86 7.80 -27.66
C TYR A 222 -7.85 8.70 -26.42
N GLY A 223 -7.91 8.09 -25.24
CA GLY A 223 -8.10 8.74 -23.95
C GLY A 223 -9.57 8.90 -23.54
N GLU A 224 -10.52 8.48 -24.38
CA GLU A 224 -11.94 8.47 -24.01
C GLU A 224 -12.19 7.42 -22.92
N HIS A 225 -11.69 6.21 -23.13
CA HIS A 225 -11.91 5.05 -22.25
C HIS A 225 -10.62 4.41 -21.74
N GLU A 226 -9.48 4.64 -22.38
CA GLU A 226 -8.20 4.01 -22.06
C GLU A 226 -7.84 4.24 -20.58
N MET A 227 -7.69 3.15 -19.84
CA MET A 227 -7.36 3.13 -18.42
C MET A 227 -8.35 3.92 -17.53
N GLY A 228 -9.65 3.83 -17.81
CA GLY A 228 -10.70 4.58 -17.11
C GLY A 228 -10.87 6.02 -17.62
N GLY A 229 -10.30 6.33 -18.79
CA GLY A 229 -10.35 7.63 -19.43
C GLY A 229 -9.30 8.63 -18.93
N THR A 230 -8.97 9.59 -19.79
CA THR A 230 -7.94 10.60 -19.56
C THR A 230 -8.38 12.02 -19.88
N SER A 231 -7.73 13.01 -19.27
CA SER A 231 -7.99 14.42 -19.61
C SER A 231 -7.27 14.87 -20.89
N TRP A 232 -6.26 14.15 -21.36
CA TRP A 232 -5.76 14.31 -22.73
C TRP A 232 -6.53 13.37 -23.66
N LEU A 233 -7.07 13.91 -24.74
CA LEU A 233 -7.80 13.20 -25.78
C LEU A 233 -7.04 13.33 -27.09
N TYR A 234 -7.10 12.31 -27.95
CA TYR A 234 -6.36 12.31 -29.20
C TYR A 234 -7.26 11.87 -30.35
N VAL A 235 -7.15 12.58 -31.47
CA VAL A 235 -7.60 12.10 -32.78
C VAL A 235 -6.38 11.96 -33.68
N ALA A 236 -6.33 10.87 -34.44
CA ALA A 236 -5.19 10.54 -35.30
C ALA A 236 -5.65 10.23 -36.71
N PRO A 237 -4.84 10.57 -37.74
CA PRO A 237 -5.09 10.08 -39.08
C PRO A 237 -4.93 8.55 -39.10
N ARG A 238 -5.61 7.90 -40.06
CA ARG A 238 -5.41 6.48 -40.38
C ARG A 238 -3.92 6.17 -40.65
N PRO A 239 -3.46 4.92 -40.45
CA PRO A 239 -4.23 3.70 -40.24
C PRO A 239 -4.62 3.40 -38.79
N SER A 240 -3.82 3.78 -37.79
CA SER A 240 -4.03 3.42 -36.38
C SER A 240 -3.26 4.35 -35.44
N PHE A 241 -3.61 4.36 -34.15
CA PHE A 241 -2.83 5.02 -33.11
C PHE A 241 -1.49 4.30 -32.86
N ALA A 242 -1.46 2.97 -33.05
CA ALA A 242 -0.21 2.19 -32.99
C ALA A 242 0.85 2.68 -33.99
N ALA A 243 0.42 3.14 -35.18
CA ALA A 243 1.33 3.74 -36.17
C ALA A 243 1.96 5.07 -35.70
N LEU A 244 1.42 5.69 -34.65
CA LEU A 244 1.96 6.87 -33.98
C LEU A 244 2.67 6.51 -32.65
N GLY A 245 2.96 5.23 -32.42
CA GLY A 245 3.62 4.73 -31.20
C GLY A 245 2.76 4.85 -29.94
N MET A 246 1.43 4.78 -30.09
CA MET A 246 0.48 4.72 -28.97
C MET A 246 0.04 3.28 -28.73
N ASP A 247 -0.12 2.90 -27.47
CA ASP A 247 -0.52 1.54 -27.12
C ASP A 247 -2.04 1.38 -27.19
N GLU A 248 -2.51 0.52 -28.09
CA GLU A 248 -3.93 0.21 -28.31
C GLU A 248 -4.41 -0.98 -27.47
N HIS A 249 -3.54 -1.62 -26.68
CA HIS A 249 -3.89 -2.77 -25.85
C HIS A 249 -4.30 -2.37 -24.43
N LEU A 250 -4.45 -1.06 -24.17
CA LEU A 250 -4.92 -0.56 -22.89
C LEU A 250 -6.40 -0.93 -22.70
N GLY A 251 -6.72 -1.57 -21.58
CA GLY A 251 -8.11 -1.84 -21.20
C GLY A 251 -8.87 -0.57 -20.84
N THR A 252 -10.19 -0.71 -20.66
CA THR A 252 -11.08 0.40 -20.28
C THR A 252 -11.23 0.58 -18.77
N ALA A 253 -10.94 -0.47 -17.98
CA ALA A 253 -10.94 -0.40 -16.53
C ALA A 253 -9.81 0.51 -16.03
N SER A 254 -10.08 1.25 -14.95
CA SER A 254 -9.04 2.10 -14.36
C SER A 254 -7.97 1.22 -13.69
N ALA A 255 -6.70 1.64 -13.73
CA ALA A 255 -5.65 0.91 -13.02
C ALA A 255 -5.93 0.76 -11.51
N PRO A 256 -6.45 1.79 -10.80
CA PRO A 256 -6.88 1.64 -9.40
C PRO A 256 -7.99 0.59 -9.20
N GLU A 257 -8.94 0.49 -10.11
CA GLU A 257 -10.06 -0.47 -10.04
C GLU A 257 -9.57 -1.91 -9.87
N LEU A 258 -8.52 -2.29 -10.62
CA LEU A 258 -7.91 -3.63 -10.61
C LEU A 258 -7.38 -4.05 -9.24
N THR A 259 -7.07 -3.10 -8.34
CA THR A 259 -6.51 -3.37 -7.01
C THR A 259 -7.45 -3.00 -5.86
N SER A 260 -8.47 -2.19 -6.14
CA SER A 260 -9.39 -1.62 -5.15
C SER A 260 -10.09 -2.68 -4.29
N GLY A 261 -10.53 -3.79 -4.91
CA GLY A 261 -11.23 -4.88 -4.20
C GLY A 261 -10.35 -5.57 -3.15
N ALA A 262 -9.10 -5.86 -3.49
CA ALA A 262 -8.16 -6.47 -2.54
C ALA A 262 -7.77 -5.49 -1.42
N LEU A 263 -7.56 -4.22 -1.76
CA LEU A 263 -7.20 -3.17 -0.81
C LEU A 263 -8.34 -2.84 0.17
N ALA A 264 -9.60 -2.99 -0.23
CA ALA A 264 -10.75 -2.78 0.63
C ALA A 264 -10.81 -3.74 1.84
N ALA A 265 -10.17 -4.92 1.74
CA ALA A 265 -10.08 -5.87 2.85
C ALA A 265 -9.02 -5.49 3.90
N VAL A 266 -8.04 -4.65 3.54
CA VAL A 266 -6.88 -4.34 4.40
C VAL A 266 -7.29 -3.70 5.74
N PRO A 267 -8.19 -2.69 5.80
CA PRO A 267 -8.60 -2.11 7.08
C PRO A 267 -9.22 -3.14 8.04
N ALA A 268 -10.01 -4.08 7.52
CA ALA A 268 -10.61 -5.14 8.33
C ALA A 268 -9.52 -6.07 8.90
N VAL A 269 -8.57 -6.52 8.07
CA VAL A 269 -7.43 -7.34 8.50
C VAL A 269 -6.61 -6.60 9.57
N ALA A 270 -6.29 -5.34 9.33
CA ALA A 270 -5.51 -4.51 10.25
C ALA A 270 -6.23 -4.25 11.58
N GLY A 271 -7.55 -4.18 11.60
CA GLY A 271 -8.34 -4.03 12.83
C GLY A 271 -8.53 -5.33 13.61
N ILE A 272 -8.79 -6.44 12.91
CA ILE A 272 -9.16 -7.72 13.54
C ILE A 272 -7.94 -8.41 14.15
N TRP A 273 -6.81 -8.45 13.44
CA TRP A 273 -5.64 -9.21 13.88
C TRP A 273 -5.08 -8.74 15.23
N PRO A 274 -4.87 -7.44 15.49
CA PRO A 274 -4.39 -6.98 16.79
C PRO A 274 -5.32 -7.34 17.95
N VAL A 275 -6.64 -7.23 17.74
CA VAL A 275 -7.66 -7.61 18.73
C VAL A 275 -7.60 -9.10 19.01
N LEU A 276 -7.55 -9.92 17.96
CA LEU A 276 -7.45 -11.37 18.08
C LEU A 276 -6.17 -11.79 18.82
N LEU A 277 -5.01 -11.27 18.40
CA LEU A 277 -3.71 -11.61 18.99
C LEU A 277 -3.61 -11.16 20.44
N THR A 278 -4.15 -9.99 20.77
CA THR A 278 -4.19 -9.49 22.16
C THR A 278 -5.12 -10.33 23.01
N GLY A 279 -6.27 -10.76 22.47
CA GLY A 279 -7.18 -11.69 23.12
C GLY A 279 -6.52 -13.04 23.42
N LEU A 280 -5.85 -13.64 22.43
CA LEU A 280 -5.11 -14.89 22.57
C LEU A 280 -3.98 -14.76 23.61
N TYR A 281 -3.22 -13.67 23.55
CA TYR A 281 -2.16 -13.38 24.51
C TYR A 281 -2.71 -13.29 25.94
N ALA A 282 -3.82 -12.56 26.16
CA ALA A 282 -4.44 -12.42 27.47
C ALA A 282 -4.96 -13.76 28.01
N VAL A 283 -5.53 -14.61 27.16
CA VAL A 283 -5.94 -15.98 27.54
C VAL A 283 -4.75 -16.84 27.92
N SER A 284 -3.65 -16.80 27.14
CA SER A 284 -2.43 -17.55 27.45
C SER A 284 -1.86 -17.12 28.81
N LYS A 285 -1.67 -15.82 29.02
CA LYS A 285 -1.17 -15.26 30.29
C LYS A 285 -2.04 -15.66 31.48
N ARG A 286 -3.36 -15.72 31.30
CA ARG A 286 -4.29 -16.16 32.33
C ARG A 286 -4.14 -17.65 32.63
N LYS A 287 -3.97 -18.49 31.61
CA LYS A 287 -3.73 -19.93 31.80
C LYS A 287 -2.41 -20.17 32.54
N ASP A 288 -1.35 -19.45 32.17
CA ASP A 288 -0.04 -19.57 32.82
C ASP A 288 -0.12 -19.16 34.29
N LYS A 289 -0.87 -18.10 34.61
CA LYS A 289 -1.11 -17.67 35.99
C LYS A 289 -1.84 -18.75 36.80
N ILE A 290 -2.93 -19.30 36.26
CA ILE A 290 -3.71 -20.36 36.93
C ILE A 290 -2.84 -21.61 37.13
N ALA A 291 -2.10 -22.05 36.12
CA ALA A 291 -1.20 -23.19 36.23
C ALA A 291 -0.08 -22.96 37.26
N GLY A 292 0.43 -21.73 37.38
CA GLY A 292 1.38 -21.35 38.42
C GLY A 292 0.79 -21.40 39.83
N GLU A 293 -0.44 -20.92 40.01
CA GLU A 293 -1.17 -21.00 41.28
C GLU A 293 -1.49 -22.45 41.66
N GLU A 294 -1.95 -23.28 40.72
CA GLU A 294 -2.20 -24.71 40.92
C GLU A 294 -0.93 -25.47 41.27
N LYS A 295 0.19 -25.19 40.58
CA LYS A 295 1.50 -25.78 40.88
C LYS A 295 1.97 -25.42 42.27
N LYS A 296 1.82 -24.14 42.68
CA LYS A 296 2.18 -23.69 44.03
C LYS A 296 1.34 -24.41 45.08
N ALA A 297 0.02 -24.47 44.90
CA ALA A 297 -0.88 -25.17 45.81
C ALA A 297 -0.55 -26.67 45.91
N ALA A 298 -0.20 -27.33 44.80
CA ALA A 298 0.22 -28.73 44.80
C ALA A 298 1.54 -28.95 45.54
N VAL A 299 2.52 -28.04 45.38
CA VAL A 299 3.79 -28.09 46.12
C VAL A 299 3.56 -27.87 47.61
N ASP A 300 2.76 -26.86 48.00
CA ASP A 300 2.45 -26.57 49.39
C ASP A 300 1.73 -27.75 50.07
N ALA A 301 0.78 -28.39 49.38
CA ALA A 301 0.09 -29.58 49.86
C ALA A 301 1.03 -30.80 50.00
N ALA A 302 1.95 -31.00 49.04
CA ALA A 302 2.93 -32.07 49.10
C ALA A 302 3.92 -31.87 50.26
N ILE A 303 4.37 -30.63 50.50
CA ILE A 303 5.24 -30.28 51.64
C ILE A 303 4.50 -30.54 52.95
N ALA A 304 3.26 -30.07 53.10
CA ALA A 304 2.47 -30.27 54.32
C ALA A 304 2.22 -31.75 54.63
N LYS A 305 1.96 -32.56 53.60
CA LYS A 305 1.83 -34.02 53.75
C LYS A 305 3.15 -34.66 54.17
N ALA A 306 4.25 -34.32 53.50
CA ALA A 306 5.57 -34.85 53.81
C ALA A 306 6.04 -34.45 55.22
N SER A 307 5.76 -33.23 55.67
CA SER A 307 6.08 -32.78 57.03
C SER A 307 5.26 -33.53 58.07
N ALA A 308 3.95 -33.71 57.85
CA ALA A 308 3.10 -34.48 58.75
C ALA A 308 3.52 -35.96 58.84
N GLU A 309 3.89 -36.59 57.72
CA GLU A 309 4.42 -37.95 57.71
C GLU A 309 5.78 -38.04 58.42
N ALA A 310 6.65 -37.04 58.26
CA ALA A 310 7.94 -36.98 58.93
C ALA A 310 7.78 -36.78 60.45
N GLU A 311 6.87 -35.90 60.89
CA GLU A 311 6.54 -35.68 62.30
C GLU A 311 5.96 -36.95 62.93
N ALA A 312 5.04 -37.63 62.23
CA ALA A 312 4.47 -38.89 62.71
C ALA A 312 5.53 -39.99 62.86
N LYS A 313 6.42 -40.14 61.86
CA LYS A 313 7.55 -41.09 61.94
C LYS A 313 8.52 -40.73 63.06
N LEU A 314 8.84 -39.45 63.22
CA LEU A 314 9.72 -38.98 64.29
C LEU A 314 9.11 -39.27 65.67
N ALA A 315 7.81 -39.01 65.86
CA ALA A 315 7.11 -39.33 67.10
C ALA A 315 7.09 -40.84 67.39
N GLU A 316 6.88 -41.67 66.37
CA GLU A 316 6.94 -43.13 66.48
C GLU A 316 8.35 -43.61 66.89
N GLU A 317 9.39 -43.10 66.25
CA GLU A 317 10.78 -43.46 66.55
C GLU A 317 11.21 -42.96 67.94
N LEU A 318 10.78 -41.77 68.36
CA LEU A 318 11.00 -41.27 69.72
C LEU A 318 10.30 -42.14 70.76
N ALA A 319 9.07 -42.58 70.51
CA ALA A 319 8.34 -43.49 71.40
C ALA A 319 9.04 -44.85 71.51
N LYS A 320 9.51 -45.42 70.38
CA LYS A 320 10.32 -46.65 70.38
C LYS A 320 11.62 -46.47 71.16
N ALA A 321 12.29 -45.33 71.00
CA ALA A 321 13.52 -45.01 71.71
C ALA A 321 13.29 -44.88 73.23
N GLU A 322 12.19 -44.27 73.66
CA GLU A 322 11.83 -44.15 75.07
C GLU A 322 11.56 -45.53 75.70
N VAL A 323 10.80 -46.39 75.01
CA VAL A 323 10.54 -47.76 75.48
C VAL A 323 11.84 -48.57 75.54
N ALA A 324 12.69 -48.49 74.51
CA ALA A 324 14.00 -49.14 74.52
C ALA A 324 14.91 -48.61 75.64
N GLY A 325 14.86 -47.31 75.93
CA GLY A 325 15.54 -46.67 77.03
C GLY A 325 15.07 -47.18 78.39
N LYS A 326 13.76 -47.20 78.66
CA LYS A 326 13.18 -47.76 79.88
C LYS A 326 13.57 -49.22 80.08
N ARG A 327 13.50 -50.04 79.03
CA ARG A 327 13.88 -51.46 79.07
C ARG A 327 15.37 -51.66 79.36
N ARG A 328 16.26 -50.80 78.82
CA ARG A 328 17.69 -50.81 79.16
C ARG A 328 17.92 -50.45 80.62
N ILE A 329 17.22 -49.43 81.13
CA ILE A 329 17.31 -49.03 82.54
C ILE A 329 16.83 -50.17 83.43
N GLU A 330 15.70 -50.82 83.14
CA GLU A 330 15.22 -51.98 83.90
C GLU A 330 16.21 -53.14 83.92
N VAL A 331 16.86 -53.44 82.79
CA VAL A 331 17.88 -54.50 82.70
C VAL A 331 19.11 -54.17 83.54
N GLU A 332 19.58 -52.92 83.48
CA GLU A 332 20.75 -52.48 84.28
C GLU A 332 20.42 -52.36 85.77
N VAL A 333 19.22 -51.91 86.14
CA VAL A 333 18.73 -51.93 87.52
C VAL A 333 18.63 -53.37 88.02
N LYS A 334 18.12 -54.29 87.21
CA LYS A 334 18.06 -55.72 87.58
C LYS A 334 19.46 -56.30 87.78
N LYS A 335 20.42 -56.03 86.88
CA LYS A 335 21.83 -56.42 87.08
C LYS A 335 22.43 -55.81 88.35
N ALA A 336 22.14 -54.54 88.63
CA ALA A 336 22.65 -53.86 89.82
C ALA A 336 22.06 -54.45 91.11
N LEU A 337 20.76 -54.80 91.11
CA LEU A 337 20.10 -55.50 92.22
C LEU A 337 20.62 -56.93 92.41
N GLU A 338 20.89 -57.67 91.33
CA GLU A 338 21.52 -58.99 91.38
C GLU A 338 22.98 -58.92 91.88
N ALA A 339 23.71 -57.86 91.53
CA ALA A 339 25.05 -57.60 92.05
C ALA A 339 25.02 -57.21 93.54
N ALA A 340 24.03 -56.42 93.97
CA ALA A 340 23.85 -56.04 95.38
C ALA A 340 23.40 -57.23 96.26
N ALA A 341 22.55 -58.13 95.73
CA ALA A 341 22.16 -59.37 96.40
C ALA A 341 23.36 -60.31 96.63
N LYS A 342 24.36 -60.29 95.73
CA LYS A 342 25.63 -61.04 95.91
C LYS A 342 26.57 -60.42 96.95
N THR A 343 26.31 -59.19 97.41
CA THR A 343 27.08 -58.52 98.46
C THR A 343 26.39 -58.52 99.83
N SER A 344 25.12 -58.93 99.91
CA SER A 344 24.33 -58.98 101.16
C SER A 344 24.22 -60.37 101.80
N ASP A 345 24.60 -61.44 101.11
CA ASP A 345 25.21 -62.61 101.76
C ASP A 345 26.67 -62.19 102.05
N GLY A 346 27.05 -61.74 103.24
CA GLY A 346 26.78 -62.46 104.48
C GLY A 346 27.48 -63.81 104.35
N GLY A 347 28.79 -63.92 104.60
CA GLY A 347 29.40 -63.35 105.79
C GLY A 347 28.90 -64.11 107.02
N GLU A 348 29.08 -65.44 107.01
CA GLU A 348 29.08 -66.30 108.19
C GLU A 348 30.12 -67.42 107.96
N ASP A 349 31.12 -67.43 108.83
CA ASP A 349 32.11 -68.45 109.18
C ASP A 349 33.37 -68.76 108.33
N ALA A 350 34.49 -68.70 109.08
CA ALA A 350 35.82 -69.34 108.93
C ALA A 350 36.89 -68.66 108.04
#